data_AF-A0A848Y560-F1
#
_entry.id   AF-A0A848Y560-F1
#
_cell.length_a   1.000
_cell.length_b   1.000
_cell.length_c   1.000
_cell.angle_alpha   90.00
_cell.angle_beta   90.00
_cell.angle_gamma   90.00
#
_symmetry.space_group_name_H-M   'P 1'
#
loop_
_entity.id
_entity.type
_entity.pdbx_description
1 polymer ?
#
loop_
_entity_poly.entity_id
_entity_poly.type
_entity_poly.pdbx_seq_one_letter_code
_entity_poly.pdbx_strand_id
1 'polypeptide(L)' 'IYAAETRVKLAETLERRTALAEQKIAQAEAGALNEVRAAATDLAIAAAEKIIAGEVKGAKATSLIDDSIEAVKTRLN' A
#
# COMPACT_ATOMS: atom_id res chain seq x y z
N ILE A 1 -17.59 49.14 17.98
CA ILE A 1 -18.00 48.39 16.77
C ILE A 1 -16.76 47.78 16.08
N TYR A 2 -15.76 48.56 15.70
CA TYR A 2 -14.51 48.07 15.08
C TYR A 2 -13.80 46.92 15.84
N ALA A 3 -13.68 46.98 17.16
CA ALA A 3 -13.04 45.94 17.95
C ALA A 3 -13.75 44.57 17.90
N ALA A 4 -15.06 44.54 17.63
CA ALA A 4 -15.81 43.30 17.48
C ALA A 4 -15.59 42.70 16.08
N GLU A 5 -15.67 43.52 15.03
CA GLU A 5 -15.39 43.11 13.66
C GLU A 5 -13.97 42.58 13.47
N THR A 6 -12.97 43.22 14.09
CA THR A 6 -11.58 42.74 14.04
C THR A 6 -11.43 41.37 14.71
N ARG A 7 -12.13 41.11 15.82
CA ARG A 7 -12.11 39.78 16.47
C ARG A 7 -12.76 38.72 15.60
N VAL A 8 -13.89 39.03 14.94
CA VAL A 8 -14.57 38.11 14.03
C VAL A 8 -13.66 37.73 12.86
N LYS A 9 -13.06 38.72 12.19
CA LYS A 9 -12.12 38.45 11.07
C LYS A 9 -10.89 37.66 11.50
N LEU A 10 -10.40 37.88 12.71
CA LEU A 10 -9.29 37.10 13.28
C LEU A 10 -9.72 35.65 13.54
N ALA A 11 -10.89 35.43 14.14
CA ALA A 11 -11.44 34.10 14.39
C ALA A 11 -11.65 33.32 13.08
N GLU A 12 -12.25 33.95 12.06
CA GLU A 12 -12.42 33.35 10.72
C GLU A 12 -11.08 32.98 10.08
N THR A 13 -10.06 33.82 10.26
CA THR A 13 -8.71 33.54 9.74
C THR A 13 -8.08 32.35 10.46
N LEU A 14 -8.27 32.23 11.78
CA LEU A 14 -7.78 31.10 12.56
C LEU A 14 -8.50 29.82 12.16
N GLU A 15 -9.83 29.85 12.07
CA GLU A 15 -10.65 28.70 11.67
C GLU A 15 -10.23 28.17 10.29
N ARG A 16 -10.08 29.05 9.31
CA ARG A 16 -9.61 28.67 7.97
C ARG A 16 -8.20 28.06 8.01
N ARG A 17 -7.30 28.59 8.84
CA ARG A 17 -5.93 28.05 8.99
C ARG A 17 -5.96 26.66 9.64
N THR A 18 -6.82 26.45 10.62
CA THR A 18 -7.01 25.14 11.26
C THR A 18 -7.53 24.13 10.24
N ALA A 19 -8.60 24.46 9.50
CA ALA A 19 -9.15 23.57 8.48
C ALA A 19 -8.12 23.18 7.40
N LEU A 20 -7.30 24.13 6.96
CA LEU A 20 -6.21 23.85 6.01
C LEU A 20 -5.12 22.94 6.60
N ALA A 21 -4.81 23.08 7.90
CA ALA A 21 -3.86 22.20 8.57
C ALA A 21 -4.42 20.78 8.71
N GLU A 22 -5.68 20.65 9.12
CA GLU A 22 -6.38 19.35 9.21
C GLU A 22 -6.42 18.65 7.86
N GLN A 23 -6.75 19.37 6.78
CA GLN A 23 -6.75 18.81 5.43
C GLN A 23 -5.35 18.32 5.02
N LYS A 24 -4.29 19.06 5.35
CA LYS A 24 -2.91 18.62 5.08
C LYS A 24 -2.51 17.39 5.90
N ILE A 25 -2.92 17.32 7.16
CA ILE A 25 -2.69 16.15 8.02
C ILE A 25 -3.40 14.94 7.41
N ALA A 26 -4.67 15.06 7.04
CA ALA A 26 -5.42 13.96 6.44
C ALA A 26 -4.80 13.47 5.12
N GLN A 27 -4.29 14.39 4.29
CA GLN A 27 -3.55 14.01 3.07
C GLN A 27 -2.25 13.28 3.38
N ALA A 28 -1.48 13.76 4.37
CA ALA A 28 -0.24 13.11 4.78
C ALA A 28 -0.49 11.72 5.39
N GLU A 29 -1.54 11.57 6.21
CA GLU A 29 -1.95 10.30 6.80
C GLU A 29 -2.39 9.28 5.73
N ALA A 30 -3.16 9.73 4.73
CA ALA A 30 -3.55 8.87 3.60
C ALA A 30 -2.33 8.39 2.81
N GLY A 31 -1.34 9.27 2.59
CA GLY A 31 -0.06 8.91 1.97
C GLY A 31 0.70 7.88 2.79
N ALA A 32 0.89 8.14 4.08
CA ALA A 32 1.59 7.24 5.00
C ALA A 32 0.94 5.85 5.08
N LEU A 33 -0.40 5.78 5.08
CA LEU A 33 -1.11 4.50 5.08
C LEU A 33 -0.83 3.68 3.82
N ASN A 34 -0.77 4.33 2.67
CA ASN A 34 -0.45 3.67 1.41
C ASN A 34 1.00 3.16 1.40
N GLU A 35 1.95 3.94 1.91
CA GLU A 35 3.35 3.52 2.05
C GLU A 35 3.50 2.31 2.98
N VAL A 36 2.83 2.32 4.14
CA VAL A 36 2.84 1.19 5.07
C VAL A 36 2.25 -0.06 4.42
N ARG A 37 1.14 0.08 3.68
CA ARG A 37 0.54 -1.04 2.95
C ARG A 37 1.47 -1.60 1.89
N ALA A 38 2.11 -0.74 1.09
CA ALA A 38 3.08 -1.16 0.07
C ALA A 38 4.25 -1.92 0.70
N ALA A 39 4.85 -1.38 1.76
CA ALA A 39 5.94 -2.04 2.47
C ALA A 39 5.52 -3.40 3.07
N ALA A 40 4.30 -3.50 3.61
CA ALA A 40 3.76 -4.76 4.11
C ALA A 40 3.52 -5.79 2.99
N THR A 41 3.04 -5.35 1.82
CA THR A 41 2.88 -6.22 0.65
C THR A 41 4.21 -6.73 0.14
N ASP A 42 5.22 -5.87 0.01
CA ASP A 42 6.56 -6.27 -0.43
C ASP A 42 7.19 -7.29 0.54
N LEU A 43 7.03 -7.08 1.84
CA LEU A 43 7.46 -8.03 2.86
C LEU A 43 6.75 -9.39 2.74
N ALA A 44 5.43 -9.38 2.50
CA ALA A 44 4.66 -10.60 2.31
C ALA A 44 5.11 -11.37 1.07
N ILE A 45 5.38 -10.67 -0.05
CA ILE A 45 5.91 -11.27 -1.27
C ILE A 45 7.29 -11.89 -1.02
N ALA A 46 8.20 -11.16 -0.38
CA ALA A 46 9.53 -11.68 -0.06
C ALA A 46 9.48 -12.91 0.86
N ALA A 47 8.56 -12.91 1.83
CA ALA A 47 8.33 -14.06 2.70
C ALA A 47 7.78 -15.27 1.91
N ALA A 48 6.81 -15.05 1.03
CA ALA A 48 6.26 -16.09 0.16
C ALA A 48 7.34 -16.66 -0.77
N GLU A 49 8.16 -15.82 -1.39
CA GLU A 49 9.29 -16.24 -2.23
C GLU A 49 10.24 -17.15 -1.45
N LYS A 50 10.61 -16.76 -0.23
CA LYS A 50 11.50 -17.56 0.62
C LYS A 50 10.90 -18.92 0.98
N ILE A 51 9.59 -18.98 1.28
CA ILE A 51 8.89 -20.23 1.56
C ILE A 51 8.87 -21.12 0.32
N ILE A 52 8.48 -20.57 -0.84
CA ILE A 52 8.45 -21.30 -2.11
C ILE A 52 9.84 -21.83 -2.46
N ALA A 53 10.89 -21.02 -2.33
CA ALA A 53 12.26 -21.46 -2.57
C ALA A 53 12.73 -22.55 -1.60
N GLY A 54 12.19 -22.58 -0.38
CA GLY A 54 12.42 -23.65 0.60
C GLY A 54 11.73 -24.96 0.25
N GLU A 55 10.46 -24.87 -0.16
CA GLU A 55 9.55 -26.01 -0.39
C GLU A 55 9.69 -26.62 -1.80
N VAL A 56 10.05 -25.82 -2.81
CA VAL A 56 10.22 -26.26 -4.21
C VAL A 56 11.62 -26.84 -4.38
N LYS A 57 11.86 -27.99 -3.75
CA LYS A 57 13.10 -28.77 -3.89
C LYS A 57 12.78 -30.24 -4.12
N GLY A 58 13.72 -30.95 -4.75
CA GLY A 58 13.61 -32.39 -4.99
C GLY A 58 12.35 -32.76 -5.76
N ALA A 59 11.57 -33.70 -5.23
CA ALA A 59 10.39 -34.28 -5.90
C ALA A 59 9.34 -33.25 -6.32
N LYS A 60 9.15 -32.16 -5.55
CA LYS A 60 8.17 -31.12 -5.87
C LYS A 60 8.59 -30.27 -7.07
N ALA A 61 9.88 -30.00 -7.21
CA ALA A 61 10.42 -29.31 -8.38
C ALA A 61 10.30 -30.19 -9.64
N THR A 62 10.59 -31.49 -9.53
CA THR A 62 10.41 -32.44 -10.63
C THR A 62 8.95 -32.52 -11.08
N SER A 63 8.01 -32.65 -10.14
CA SER A 63 6.57 -32.65 -10.44
C SER A 63 6.12 -31.39 -11.19
N LEU A 64 6.59 -30.21 -10.78
CA LEU A 64 6.25 -28.96 -11.48
C LEU A 64 6.80 -28.90 -12.91
N ILE A 65 7.96 -29.52 -13.17
CA ILE A 65 8.53 -29.64 -14.52
C ILE A 65 7.67 -30.59 -15.36
N ASP A 66 7.29 -31.74 -14.82
CA ASP A 66 6.44 -32.71 -15.50
C ASP A 66 5.07 -32.11 -15.84
N ASP A 67 4.44 -31.41 -14.90
CA ASP A 67 3.17 -30.69 -15.10
C ASP A 67 3.31 -29.61 -16.19
N SER A 68 4.45 -28.91 -16.23
CA SER A 68 4.72 -27.88 -17.25
C SER A 68 4.88 -28.48 -18.65
N ILE A 69 5.51 -29.65 -18.76
CA ILE A 69 5.66 -30.38 -20.03
C ILE A 69 4.30 -30.85 -20.53
N GLU A 70 3.44 -31.37 -19.64
CA GLU A 70 2.09 -31.80 -20.00
C GLU A 70 1.20 -30.61 -20.44
N ALA A 71 1.31 -29.47 -19.76
CA ALA A 71 0.59 -28.25 -20.12
C ALA A 71 0.99 -27.74 -21.52
N VAL A 72 2.28 -27.80 -21.87
CA VAL A 72 2.76 -27.42 -23.21
C VAL A 72 2.26 -28.39 -24.28
N LYS A 73 2.30 -29.70 -23.99
CA LYS A 73 1.77 -30.73 -24.91
C LYS A 73 0.28 -30.52 -25.19
N THR A 74 -0.51 -30.18 -24.17
CA THR A 74 -1.94 -29.90 -24.31
C THR A 74 -2.22 -28.62 -25.12
N ARG A 75 -1.38 -27.59 -25.01
CA ARG A 75 -1.53 -26.34 -25.78
C ARG A 75 -1.04 -26.42 -27.22
N LEU A 76 -0.24 -27.43 -27.57
CA LEU A 76 0.28 -27.66 -28.91
C LEU A 76 -0.51 -28.70 -29.71
N ASN A 77 -1.54 -29.32 -29.12
CA ASN A 77 -2.46 -30.24 -29.79
C ASN A 77 -3.72 -29.53 -30.29
#